data_AF-A0A829MCZ3-F1
#
_entry.id   AF-A0A829MCZ3-F1
#
_cell.length_a   1.000
_cell.length_b   1.000
_cell.length_c   1.000
_cell.angle_alpha   90.00
_cell.angle_beta   90.00
_cell.angle_gamma   90.00
#
_symmetry.space_group_name_H-M   'P 1'
#
loop_
_entity.id
_entity.type
_entity.pdbx_description
1 polymer ?
#
loop_
_entity_poly.entity_id
_entity_poly.type
_entity_poly.pdbx_seq_one_letter_code
_entity_poly.pdbx_strand_id
1 'polypeptide(L)' 'MSDNRGVYIKYLVERTDGKPMGPCFILEYAKDRHARTALSAYADSCAEDNPALAADLRTILAQL' A
#
# COMPACT_ATOMS: atom_id res chain seq x y z
N MET A 1 -24.92 18.32 3.94
CA MET A 1 -24.98 17.18 3.01
C MET A 1 -23.62 16.53 3.05
N SER A 2 -23.51 15.34 3.64
CA SER A 2 -22.29 14.53 3.57
C SER A 2 -22.02 14.24 2.10
N ASP A 3 -20.93 14.77 1.56
CA ASP A 3 -20.49 14.47 0.20
C ASP A 3 -20.36 12.94 0.08
N ASN A 4 -21.33 12.32 -0.60
CA ASN A 4 -21.51 10.89 -0.73
C ASN A 4 -20.48 10.28 -1.71
N ARG A 5 -19.25 10.75 -1.64
CA ARG A 5 -18.17 10.39 -2.56
C ARG A 5 -17.40 9.25 -1.90
N GLY A 6 -17.76 8.02 -2.27
CA GLY A 6 -17.00 6.80 -1.96
C GLY A 6 -15.59 6.82 -2.56
N VAL A 7 -15.07 5.67 -3.01
CA VAL A 7 -13.73 5.58 -3.61
C VAL A 7 -13.64 6.49 -4.85
N TYR A 8 -12.98 7.65 -4.71
CA TYR A 8 -12.70 8.54 -5.83
C TYR A 8 -11.58 7.94 -6.68
N ILE A 9 -11.80 7.77 -7.97
CA ILE A 9 -10.77 7.28 -8.89
C ILE A 9 -9.74 8.40 -9.08
N LYS A 10 -8.73 8.42 -8.22
CA LYS A 10 -7.62 9.38 -8.23
C LYS A 10 -6.40 8.86 -9.00
N TYR A 11 -6.29 7.55 -9.19
CA TYR A 11 -5.13 6.89 -9.75
C TYR A 11 -5.52 5.98 -10.92
N LEU A 12 -4.73 6.05 -11.99
CA LEU A 12 -4.61 4.98 -12.97
C LEU A 12 -3.40 4.15 -12.57
N VAL A 13 -3.61 2.87 -12.26
CA VAL A 13 -2.54 1.93 -11.89
C VAL A 13 -2.47 0.84 -12.94
N GLU A 14 -1.27 0.64 -13.48
CA GLU A 14 -0.95 -0.37 -14.48
C GLU A 14 0.20 -1.24 -13.97
N ARG A 15 0.18 -2.53 -14.33
CA ARG A 15 1.31 -3.41 -14.03
C ARG A 15 2.41 -3.18 -15.07
N THR A 16 3.65 -3.13 -14.61
CA THR A 16 4.83 -2.95 -15.49
C THR A 16 5.03 -4.12 -16.46
N ASP A 17 4.46 -5.29 -16.17
CA ASP A 17 4.47 -6.46 -17.04
C ASP A 17 3.28 -6.52 -18.03
N GLY A 18 2.42 -5.49 -18.04
CA GLY A 18 1.26 -5.39 -18.94
C GLY A 18 0.13 -6.37 -18.64
N LYS A 19 0.23 -7.19 -17.59
CA LYS A 19 -0.81 -8.16 -17.24
C LYS A 19 -2.02 -7.48 -16.58
N PRO A 20 -3.20 -8.11 -16.60
CA PRO A 20 -4.36 -7.62 -15.85
C PRO A 20 -4.05 -7.48 -14.36
N MET A 21 -4.58 -6.41 -13.76
CA MET A 21 -4.53 -6.18 -12.32
C MET A 21 -5.83 -6.67 -11.68
N GLY A 22 -5.72 -7.35 -10.53
CA GLY A 22 -6.88 -7.64 -9.69
C GLY A 22 -7.41 -6.39 -8.97
N PRO A 23 -8.41 -6.52 -8.10
CA PRO A 23 -8.85 -5.41 -7.27
C PRO A 23 -7.69 -4.91 -6.39
N CYS A 24 -7.41 -3.61 -6.41
CA CYS A 24 -6.37 -2.99 -5.60
C CYS A 24 -6.94 -1.84 -4.77
N PHE A 25 -6.36 -1.62 -3.60
CA PHE A 25 -6.63 -0.47 -2.74
C PHE A 25 -5.32 0.28 -2.47
N ILE A 26 -5.26 1.56 -2.86
CA ILE A 26 -4.03 2.35 -2.88
C ILE A 26 -3.95 3.22 -1.64
N LEU A 27 -2.80 3.20 -0.97
CA LEU A 27 -2.54 3.91 0.27
C LEU A 27 -1.26 4.76 0.17
N GLU A 28 -1.37 6.09 0.34
CA GLU A 28 -0.24 7.03 0.28
C GLU A 28 0.50 7.13 1.64
N TYR A 29 1.28 6.10 2.00
CA TYR A 29 1.93 5.99 3.32
C TYR A 29 2.88 7.15 3.69
N ALA A 30 3.42 7.88 2.72
CA ALA A 30 4.27 9.04 2.99
C ALA A 30 3.49 10.16 3.70
N LYS A 31 2.21 10.35 3.38
CA LYS A 31 1.38 11.46 3.88
C LYS A 31 0.25 11.03 4.82
N ASP A 32 -0.05 9.73 4.86
CA ASP A 32 -1.13 9.17 5.67
C ASP A 32 -0.59 8.21 6.75
N ARG A 33 -0.83 8.56 8.02
CA ARG A 33 -0.44 7.73 9.16
C ARG A 33 -1.15 6.36 9.20
N HIS A 34 -2.38 6.27 8.69
CA HIS A 34 -3.14 5.02 8.68
C HIS A 34 -2.59 4.07 7.62
N ALA A 35 -2.18 4.62 6.49
CA ALA A 35 -1.42 3.89 5.47
C ALA A 35 -0.08 3.34 6.01
N ARG A 36 0.61 4.06 6.92
CA ARG A 36 1.81 3.54 7.59
C ARG A 36 1.51 2.34 8.48
N THR A 37 0.40 2.39 9.23
CA THR A 37 -0.06 1.24 10.04
C THR A 37 -0.34 0.03 9.17
N ALA A 38 -1.07 0.21 8.06
CA ALA A 38 -1.33 -0.87 7.11
C ALA A 38 -0.04 -1.44 6.50
N LEU A 39 0.91 -0.58 6.14
CA LEU A 39 2.21 -1.00 5.59
C LEU A 39 3.02 -1.82 6.59
N SER A 40 3.03 -1.40 7.87
CA SER A 40 3.70 -2.13 8.95
C SER A 40 3.09 -3.51 9.15
N ALA A 41 1.75 -3.59 9.23
CA ALA A 41 1.06 -4.87 9.40
C ALA A 41 1.30 -5.81 8.21
N TYR A 42 1.37 -5.27 7.00
CA TYR A 42 1.67 -6.07 5.81
C TYR A 42 3.12 -6.60 5.82
N ALA A 43 4.08 -5.78 6.25
CA ALA A 43 5.47 -6.22 6.40
C ALA A 43 5.60 -7.41 7.38
N ASP A 44 4.82 -7.40 8.46
CA ASP A 44 4.77 -8.53 9.39
C ASP A 44 4.08 -9.75 8.76
N SER A 45 2.95 -9.54 8.08
CA SER A 45 2.19 -10.62 7.43
C SER A 45 2.98 -11.37 6.36
N CYS A 46 3.88 -10.70 5.62
CA CYS A 46 4.64 -11.32 4.54
C CYS A 46 6.05 -11.74 4.95
N ALA A 47 6.43 -11.63 6.23
CA ALA A 47 7.81 -11.83 6.68
C ALA A 47 8.32 -13.26 6.47
N GLU A 48 7.46 -14.28 6.63
CA GLU A 48 7.82 -15.68 6.42
C GLU A 48 7.90 -16.03 4.93
N ASP A 49 6.93 -15.56 4.13
CA ASP A 49 6.85 -15.86 2.70
C ASP A 49 7.82 -15.05 1.85
N ASN A 50 8.11 -13.81 2.26
CA ASN A 50 8.99 -12.88 1.55
C ASN A 50 9.76 -11.97 2.54
N PRO A 51 10.81 -12.50 3.18
CA PRO A 51 11.57 -11.77 4.20
C PRO A 51 12.30 -10.53 3.65
N ALA A 52 12.71 -10.56 2.37
CA ALA A 52 13.37 -9.43 1.72
C ALA A 52 12.42 -8.23 1.60
N LEU A 53 11.21 -8.46 1.09
CA LEU A 53 10.19 -7.42 1.00
C LEU A 53 9.84 -6.87 2.39
N ALA A 54 9.66 -7.74 3.39
CA ALA A 54 9.37 -7.31 4.75
C ALA A 54 10.48 -6.40 5.32
N ALA A 55 11.75 -6.71 5.07
CA ALA A 55 12.88 -5.89 5.48
C ALA A 55 12.90 -4.52 4.78
N ASP A 56 12.63 -4.48 3.48
CA ASP A 56 12.56 -3.23 2.71
C ASP A 56 11.43 -2.34 3.24
N LEU A 57 10.24 -2.91 3.47
CA LEU A 57 9.09 -2.16 4.00
C LEU A 57 9.37 -1.58 5.39
N ARG A 58 10.01 -2.35 6.27
CA ARG A 58 10.44 -1.87 7.60
C ARG A 58 11.48 -0.75 7.50
N THR A 59 12.42 -0.87 6.57
CA THR A 59 13.42 0.18 6.30
C THR A 59 12.77 1.48 5.84
N ILE A 60 11.82 1.38 4.90
CA ILE A 60 11.05 2.54 4.41
C ILE A 60 10.32 3.21 5.57
N LEU A 61 9.61 2.44 6.40
CA LEU A 61 8.87 2.99 7.55
C LEU A 61 9.76 3.71 8.57
N ALA A 62 10.99 3.24 8.77
CA ALA A 62 11.95 3.86 9.68
C ALA A 62 12.50 5.21 9.16
N GLN A 63 12.29 5.54 7.88
CA GLN A 63 12.77 6.76 7.22
C GLN A 63 11.69 7.82 7.00
N LEU A 64 10.44 7.56 7.42
CA LEU A 64 9.28 8.47 7.30
C LEU A 64 9.10 9.39 8.50
#